data_AF-A0A7S2D8R6-F1
#
_entry.id   AF-A0A7S2D8R6-F1
#
_cell.length_a   1.000
_cell.length_b   1.000
_cell.length_c   1.000
_cell.angle_alpha   90.00
_cell.angle_beta   90.00
_cell.angle_gamma   90.00
#
_symmetry.space_group_name_H-M   'P 1'
#
loop_
_entity.id
_entity.type
_entity.pdbx_description
1 polymer ?
#
loop_
_entity_poly.entity_id
_entity_poly.type
_entity_poly.pdbx_seq_one_letter_code
_entity_poly.pdbx_strand_id
1 'polypeptide(L)'
;SAPPEYMEEEPPTAPPRPPMTRSESLPNLTAAEERDLEATLLKLPNKNRPSDYRWLEALLSLIALNTAPIVQDLTTQAIGTPMFVMAGACPSVFAGMQAVVFTAMYPPSSAAHATLQERARELSGQSGPPVDAQPTVDFWWLKPQVSDPGILEEATIHRHGKGTHKNDPGTSKKVYQPIASLFSTGGTSSDGQLRFGMLPRLSANGRSRAYIDCLVSGTRYVLCWVWLEDWSSPVSFGKKFMKGKLIYQRGDDPRVMSEDGMHGGAYFARPFKFQDSGLIVPAGLHLEEPVDSVLPSDRIKLGCNI
;
A
#
# COMPACT_ATOMS: atom_id res chain seq x y z
N SER A 1 -56.09 -12.32 5.65
CA SER A 1 -55.40 -11.15 6.22
C SER A 1 -54.10 -10.94 5.46
N ALA A 2 -53.96 -9.82 4.77
CA ALA A 2 -52.71 -9.48 4.08
C ALA A 2 -51.65 -9.08 5.12
N PRO A 3 -50.36 -9.41 4.91
CA PRO A 3 -49.30 -8.96 5.79
C PRO A 3 -49.16 -7.43 5.72
N PRO A 4 -48.78 -6.77 6.82
CA PRO A 4 -48.58 -5.33 6.84
C PRO A 4 -47.45 -4.94 5.88
N GLU A 5 -47.75 -3.99 5.02
CA GLU A 5 -46.82 -3.32 4.13
C GLU A 5 -45.83 -2.53 4.99
N TYR A 6 -44.59 -3.02 5.10
CA TYR A 6 -43.52 -2.30 5.75
C TYR A 6 -43.07 -1.19 4.80
N MET A 7 -43.38 0.07 5.14
CA MET A 7 -42.77 1.22 4.47
C MET A 7 -41.28 1.22 4.82
N GLU A 8 -40.44 0.92 3.83
CA GLU A 8 -39.00 1.14 3.93
C GLU A 8 -38.76 2.65 4.02
N GLU A 9 -38.47 3.16 5.23
CA GLU A 9 -37.98 4.52 5.40
C GLU A 9 -36.62 4.64 4.68
N GLU A 10 -36.57 5.50 3.67
CA GLU A 10 -35.33 5.83 2.98
C GLU A 10 -34.30 6.34 4.01
N PRO A 11 -33.08 5.76 4.06
CA PRO A 11 -32.08 6.20 5.01
C PRO A 11 -31.71 7.67 4.75
N PRO A 12 -31.49 8.47 5.81
CA PRO A 12 -31.20 9.89 5.68
C PRO A 12 -29.98 10.12 4.79
N THR A 13 -30.16 10.93 3.75
CA THR A 13 -29.11 11.29 2.80
C THR A 13 -27.99 12.02 3.55
N ALA A 14 -26.78 11.48 3.53
CA ALA A 14 -25.64 12.11 4.19
C ALA A 14 -25.40 13.52 3.62
N PRO A 15 -25.06 14.51 4.47
CA PRO A 15 -24.83 15.88 4.00
C PRO A 15 -23.73 15.93 2.94
N PRO A 16 -23.86 16.79 1.91
CA PRO A 16 -22.86 16.92 0.85
C PRO A 16 -21.51 17.32 1.46
N ARG A 17 -20.45 16.57 1.11
CA ARG A 17 -19.09 16.87 1.60
C ARG A 17 -18.63 18.22 1.04
N PRO A 18 -17.92 19.04 1.84
CA PRO A 18 -17.37 20.30 1.35
C PRO A 18 -16.44 20.05 0.16
N PRO A 19 -16.45 20.94 -0.86
CA PRO A 19 -15.57 20.81 -2.01
C PRO A 19 -14.12 20.80 -1.53
N MET A 20 -13.34 19.80 -1.95
CA MET A 20 -11.92 19.73 -1.63
C MET A 20 -11.22 20.89 -2.35
N THR A 21 -10.88 21.94 -1.59
CA THR A 21 -10.00 22.99 -2.05
C THR A 21 -8.69 22.35 -2.53
N ARG A 22 -8.14 22.85 -3.64
CA ARG A 22 -6.84 22.42 -4.20
C ARG A 22 -5.86 22.23 -3.04
N SER A 23 -5.13 21.10 -3.06
CA SER A 23 -4.06 20.79 -2.10
C SER A 23 -3.21 22.04 -1.89
N GLU A 24 -3.45 22.75 -0.79
CA GLU A 24 -2.59 23.84 -0.38
C GLU A 24 -1.30 23.16 0.00
N SER A 25 -0.24 23.43 -0.76
CA SER A 25 1.10 22.95 -0.42
C SER A 25 1.33 23.26 1.05
N LEU A 26 1.67 22.23 1.85
CA LEU A 26 1.94 22.42 3.26
C LEU A 26 2.91 23.61 3.41
N PRO A 27 2.62 24.57 4.30
CA PRO A 27 3.49 25.71 4.48
C PRO A 27 4.89 25.21 4.82
N ASN A 28 5.90 25.83 4.21
CA ASN A 28 7.29 25.56 4.53
C ASN A 28 7.51 25.82 6.02
N LEU A 29 8.19 24.88 6.68
CA LEU A 29 8.57 25.03 8.08
C LEU A 29 9.55 26.19 8.21
N THR A 30 9.42 26.95 9.30
CA THR A 30 10.47 27.88 9.72
C THR A 30 11.69 27.11 10.20
N ALA A 31 12.87 27.73 10.16
CA ALA A 31 14.11 27.10 10.63
C ALA A 31 14.05 26.68 12.12
N ALA A 32 13.21 27.32 12.93
CA ALA A 32 12.98 26.90 14.31
C ALA A 32 12.17 25.59 14.36
N GLU A 33 11.08 25.50 13.61
CA GLU A 33 10.26 24.30 13.53
C GLU A 33 11.02 23.12 12.91
N GLU A 34 11.90 23.35 11.93
CA GLU A 34 12.76 22.31 11.37
C GLU A 34 13.71 21.72 12.42
N ARG A 35 14.31 22.57 13.28
CA ARG A 35 15.17 22.11 14.38
C ARG A 35 14.39 21.32 15.43
N ASP A 36 13.19 21.77 15.76
CA ASP A 36 12.33 21.08 16.73
C ASP A 36 11.84 19.74 16.18
N LEU A 37 11.49 19.69 14.90
CA LEU A 37 11.18 18.46 14.18
C LEU A 37 12.36 17.49 14.23
N GLU A 38 13.55 17.94 13.85
CA GLU A 38 14.76 17.12 13.87
C GLU A 38 15.06 16.57 15.28
N ALA A 39 14.99 17.43 16.30
CA ALA A 39 15.17 17.04 17.70
C ALA A 39 14.13 16.01 18.16
N THR A 40 12.90 16.08 17.63
CA THR A 40 11.84 15.12 17.91
C THR A 40 12.10 13.79 17.20
N LEU A 41 12.46 13.82 15.91
CA LEU A 41 12.75 12.63 15.12
C LEU A 41 13.91 11.82 15.70
N LEU A 42 14.94 12.49 16.22
CA LEU A 42 16.08 11.83 16.86
C LEU A 42 15.70 11.02 18.11
N LYS A 43 14.61 11.40 18.80
CA LYS A 43 14.10 10.71 19.99
C LYS A 43 13.23 9.50 19.66
N LEU A 44 12.74 9.36 18.43
CA LEU A 44 11.90 8.24 18.03
C LEU A 44 12.72 6.92 18.00
N PRO A 45 12.06 5.78 18.29
CA PRO A 45 12.74 4.48 18.35
C PRO A 45 13.23 4.03 16.98
N ASN A 46 12.44 4.23 15.93
CA ASN A 46 12.84 3.93 14.56
C ASN A 46 13.76 5.04 14.04
N LYS A 47 14.98 4.67 13.65
CA LYS A 47 15.96 5.62 13.10
C LYS A 47 15.83 5.84 11.60
N ASN A 48 15.19 4.92 10.89
CA ASN A 48 14.92 5.08 9.46
C ASN A 48 13.96 6.25 9.25
N ARG A 49 14.15 6.99 8.17
CA ARG A 49 13.34 8.13 7.75
C ARG A 49 12.70 7.85 6.40
N PRO A 50 11.52 8.40 6.10
CA PRO A 50 10.97 8.40 4.74
C PRO A 50 11.98 8.86 3.68
N SER A 51 12.74 9.92 3.97
CA SER A 51 13.78 10.46 3.08
C SER A 51 14.88 9.45 2.75
N ASP A 52 15.16 8.50 3.63
CA ASP A 52 16.10 7.41 3.37
C ASP A 52 15.62 6.49 2.24
N TYR A 53 14.30 6.41 2.03
CA TYR A 53 13.65 5.55 1.03
C TYR A 53 13.39 6.24 -0.31
N ARG A 54 14.05 7.36 -0.62
CA ARG A 54 13.89 8.07 -1.91
C ARG A 54 14.13 7.18 -3.13
N TRP A 55 14.95 6.14 -3.01
CA TRP A 55 15.13 5.14 -4.06
C TRP A 55 13.84 4.41 -4.47
N LEU A 56 12.77 4.45 -3.66
CA LEU A 56 11.45 3.90 -3.99
C LEU A 56 10.51 4.88 -4.72
N GLU A 57 10.83 6.17 -4.77
CA GLU A 57 9.90 7.24 -5.18
C GLU A 57 9.31 7.00 -6.58
N ALA A 58 10.15 6.57 -7.53
CA ALA A 58 9.71 6.24 -8.89
C ALA A 58 8.71 5.07 -8.90
N LEU A 59 9.01 3.97 -8.19
CA LEU A 59 8.12 2.81 -8.12
C LEU A 59 6.80 3.16 -7.42
N LEU A 60 6.84 3.90 -6.32
CA LEU A 60 5.65 4.34 -5.59
C LEU A 60 4.76 5.23 -6.46
N SER A 61 5.36 6.10 -7.27
CA SER A 61 4.63 6.94 -8.23
C SER A 61 3.95 6.09 -9.30
N LEU A 62 4.64 5.09 -9.85
CA LEU A 62 4.05 4.16 -10.82
C LEU A 62 2.92 3.32 -10.19
N ILE A 63 3.02 2.93 -8.93
CA ILE A 63 1.94 2.26 -8.19
C ILE A 63 0.74 3.20 -8.04
N ALA A 64 0.96 4.44 -7.63
CA ALA A 64 -0.10 5.44 -7.45
C ALA A 64 -0.83 5.78 -8.75
N LEU A 65 -0.10 5.80 -9.87
CA LEU A 65 -0.64 6.02 -11.23
C LEU A 65 -1.18 4.74 -11.89
N ASN A 66 -1.16 3.62 -11.18
CA ASN A 66 -1.58 2.32 -11.70
C ASN A 66 -0.84 1.89 -13.00
N THR A 67 0.44 2.23 -13.08
CA THR A 67 1.36 1.95 -14.21
C THR A 67 2.61 1.16 -13.78
N ALA A 68 2.63 0.62 -12.56
CA ALA A 68 3.73 -0.18 -12.05
C ALA A 68 4.12 -1.33 -13.02
N PRO A 69 5.42 -1.62 -13.18
CA PRO A 69 5.91 -2.61 -14.15
C PRO A 69 5.37 -4.01 -13.86
N ILE A 70 5.33 -4.88 -14.89
CA ILE A 70 5.05 -6.30 -14.66
C ILE A 70 6.24 -6.88 -13.94
N VAL A 71 5.97 -7.63 -12.88
CA VAL A 71 6.99 -8.36 -12.15
C VAL A 71 6.78 -9.84 -12.33
N GLN A 72 7.82 -10.60 -12.03
CA GLN A 72 7.82 -12.05 -12.19
C GLN A 72 8.46 -12.69 -10.97
N ASP A 73 7.88 -13.80 -10.52
CA ASP A 73 8.58 -14.75 -9.68
C ASP A 73 9.37 -15.70 -10.57
N LEU A 74 10.68 -15.58 -10.54
CA LEU A 74 11.56 -16.34 -11.44
C LEU A 74 11.62 -17.83 -11.07
N THR A 75 11.14 -18.22 -9.89
CA THR A 75 11.06 -19.62 -9.47
C THR A 75 9.80 -20.28 -10.00
N THR A 76 8.65 -19.63 -9.81
CA THR A 76 7.34 -20.18 -10.19
C THR A 76 6.87 -19.77 -11.58
N GLN A 77 7.56 -18.81 -12.19
CA GLN A 77 7.18 -18.13 -13.44
C GLN A 77 5.85 -17.38 -13.36
N ALA A 78 5.26 -17.25 -12.17
CA ALA A 78 4.08 -16.41 -11.94
C ALA A 78 4.44 -14.94 -12.25
N ILE A 79 3.50 -14.21 -12.81
CA ILE A 79 3.66 -12.78 -13.11
C ILE A 79 2.64 -11.96 -12.34
N GLY A 80 2.94 -10.70 -12.09
CA GLY A 80 2.09 -9.87 -11.26
C GLY A 80 2.33 -8.39 -11.41
N THR A 81 1.63 -7.63 -10.58
CA THR A 81 1.68 -6.17 -10.56
C THR A 81 1.89 -5.68 -9.13
N PRO A 82 2.92 -4.86 -8.86
CA PRO A 82 3.12 -4.25 -7.55
C PRO A 82 1.89 -3.43 -7.15
N MET A 83 1.42 -3.63 -5.92
CA MET A 83 0.21 -2.97 -5.41
C MET A 83 0.51 -1.89 -4.39
N PHE A 84 1.47 -2.13 -3.49
CA PHE A 84 1.97 -1.17 -2.52
C PHE A 84 3.31 -1.65 -1.95
N VAL A 85 4.02 -0.74 -1.29
CA VAL A 85 5.27 -1.05 -0.59
C VAL A 85 5.11 -0.78 0.91
N MET A 86 5.80 -1.56 1.74
CA MET A 86 5.91 -1.36 3.18
C MET A 86 7.37 -1.13 3.57
N ALA A 87 7.67 -0.06 4.29
CA ALA A 87 9.04 0.33 4.65
C ALA A 87 9.09 1.04 6.01
N GLY A 88 10.27 1.16 6.61
CA GLY A 88 10.47 1.82 7.91
C GLY A 88 11.14 0.89 8.92
N ALA A 89 10.55 0.75 10.11
CA ALA A 89 11.07 -0.09 11.19
C ALA A 89 11.27 -1.54 10.73
N CYS A 90 12.48 -2.06 10.88
CA CYS A 90 12.86 -3.39 10.41
C CYS A 90 13.06 -4.38 11.58
N PRO A 91 12.68 -5.66 11.40
CA PRO A 91 12.94 -6.70 12.37
C PRO A 91 14.37 -6.93 12.78
N SER A 92 15.24 -6.77 11.81
CA SER A 92 16.63 -7.10 11.95
C SER A 92 17.38 -5.80 12.06
N VAL A 93 17.91 -5.51 13.24
CA VAL A 93 18.85 -4.41 13.46
C VAL A 93 20.11 -4.53 12.60
N PHE A 94 20.37 -5.72 12.04
CA PHE A 94 21.49 -6.02 11.15
C PHE A 94 21.11 -6.01 9.66
N ALA A 95 19.81 -5.93 9.35
CA ALA A 95 19.41 -5.75 7.96
C ALA A 95 19.58 -4.27 7.62
N GLY A 96 20.30 -4.00 6.53
CA GLY A 96 20.32 -2.66 5.94
C GLY A 96 18.91 -2.19 5.58
N MET A 97 18.83 -0.95 5.10
CA MET A 97 17.58 -0.34 4.66
C MET A 97 16.90 -1.20 3.59
N GLN A 98 15.72 -1.73 3.91
CA GLN A 98 14.95 -2.64 3.07
C GLN A 98 13.47 -2.25 3.12
N ALA A 99 12.75 -2.62 2.07
CA ALA A 99 11.31 -2.46 1.96
C ALA A 99 10.68 -3.76 1.44
N VAL A 100 9.40 -3.99 1.73
CA VAL A 100 8.64 -5.15 1.24
C VAL A 100 7.67 -4.68 0.18
N VAL A 101 7.74 -5.22 -1.03
CA VAL A 101 6.70 -5.01 -2.04
C VAL A 101 5.63 -6.09 -1.92
N PHE A 102 4.36 -5.69 -1.98
CA PHE A 102 3.23 -6.59 -2.08
C PHE A 102 2.70 -6.56 -3.51
N THR A 103 2.52 -7.74 -4.09
CA THR A 103 2.23 -7.91 -5.52
C THR A 103 1.04 -8.82 -5.72
N ALA A 104 0.11 -8.43 -6.59
CA ALA A 104 -0.94 -9.31 -7.09
C ALA A 104 -0.35 -10.26 -8.15
N MET A 105 -0.23 -11.54 -7.81
CA MET A 105 0.41 -12.58 -8.61
C MET A 105 -0.61 -13.50 -9.28
N TYR A 106 -0.27 -13.94 -10.50
CA TYR A 106 -1.08 -14.80 -11.34
C TYR A 106 -0.26 -16.03 -11.73
N PRO A 107 -0.76 -17.25 -11.47
CA PRO A 107 -0.03 -18.46 -11.79
C PRO A 107 0.08 -18.64 -13.31
N PRO A 108 1.14 -19.30 -13.82
CA PRO A 108 1.34 -19.55 -15.25
C PRO A 108 0.16 -20.21 -15.97
N SER A 109 -0.63 -21.01 -15.25
CA SER A 109 -1.79 -21.71 -15.78
C SER A 109 -3.05 -20.84 -15.92
N SER A 110 -3.02 -19.59 -15.43
CA SER A 110 -4.19 -18.71 -15.49
C SER A 110 -4.31 -17.99 -16.83
N ALA A 111 -5.55 -17.81 -17.31
CA ALA A 111 -5.81 -16.94 -18.46
C ALA A 111 -5.24 -15.53 -18.26
N ALA A 112 -5.33 -15.03 -17.02
CA ALA A 112 -4.78 -13.75 -16.61
C ALA A 112 -3.25 -13.65 -16.74
N HIS A 113 -2.52 -14.76 -16.67
CA HIS A 113 -1.08 -14.81 -16.94
C HIS A 113 -0.82 -14.69 -18.44
N ALA A 114 -1.50 -15.49 -19.27
CA ALA A 114 -1.36 -15.40 -20.73
C ALA A 114 -1.53 -13.96 -21.22
N THR A 115 -2.53 -13.24 -20.71
CA THR A 115 -2.75 -11.83 -21.11
C THR A 115 -1.73 -10.86 -20.57
N LEU A 116 -1.24 -11.03 -19.33
CA LEU A 116 -0.18 -10.13 -18.87
C LEU A 116 1.10 -10.36 -19.67
N GLN A 117 1.36 -11.60 -20.08
CA GLN A 117 2.47 -11.94 -20.95
C GLN A 117 2.27 -11.39 -22.36
N GLU A 118 1.05 -11.47 -22.92
CA GLU A 118 0.67 -10.83 -24.18
C GLU A 118 0.76 -9.31 -24.09
N ARG A 119 0.19 -8.65 -23.09
CA ARG A 119 0.32 -7.19 -22.87
C ARG A 119 1.76 -6.74 -22.64
N ALA A 120 2.58 -7.54 -21.95
CA ALA A 120 4.00 -7.27 -21.83
C ALA A 120 4.70 -7.32 -23.20
N ARG A 121 4.16 -8.08 -24.16
CA ARG A 121 4.59 -8.13 -25.58
C ARG A 121 3.87 -7.09 -26.46
N GLU A 122 2.64 -6.69 -26.12
CA GLU A 122 1.67 -5.91 -26.91
C GLU A 122 1.49 -4.47 -26.40
N LEU A 123 2.54 -3.84 -25.90
CA LEU A 123 2.59 -2.37 -25.77
C LEU A 123 2.53 -1.65 -27.16
N SER A 124 1.83 -2.24 -28.15
CA SER A 124 1.46 -1.76 -29.49
C SER A 124 -0.06 -1.83 -29.82
N GLY A 125 -0.95 -2.21 -28.89
CA GLY A 125 -2.38 -1.83 -28.94
C GLY A 125 -3.45 -2.95 -29.03
N GLN A 126 -4.37 -2.93 -28.05
CA GLN A 126 -5.71 -3.59 -27.91
C GLN A 126 -5.77 -5.13 -28.08
N SER A 127 -6.50 -5.94 -27.31
CA SER A 127 -7.75 -5.82 -26.52
C SER A 127 -7.74 -6.80 -25.31
N GLY A 128 -8.69 -6.67 -24.37
CA GLY A 128 -8.60 -7.22 -23.01
C GLY A 128 -9.02 -8.70 -22.80
N PRO A 129 -8.61 -9.32 -21.67
CA PRO A 129 -8.74 -10.77 -21.45
C PRO A 129 -9.98 -11.27 -20.70
N PRO A 130 -10.18 -12.60 -20.65
CA PRO A 130 -11.20 -13.24 -19.83
C PRO A 130 -10.91 -13.10 -18.32
N VAL A 131 -11.97 -13.11 -17.51
CA VAL A 131 -12.05 -12.59 -16.14
C VAL A 131 -11.66 -13.59 -15.03
N ASP A 132 -11.23 -14.81 -15.34
CA ASP A 132 -11.49 -15.92 -14.38
C ASP A 132 -10.40 -16.29 -13.35
N ALA A 133 -9.26 -15.61 -13.31
CA ALA A 133 -8.24 -15.91 -12.28
C ALA A 133 -8.11 -14.78 -11.25
N GLN A 134 -8.65 -15.04 -10.06
CA GLN A 134 -8.40 -14.19 -8.90
C GLN A 134 -6.91 -14.24 -8.56
N PRO A 135 -6.20 -13.09 -8.52
CA PRO A 135 -4.80 -13.08 -8.10
C PRO A 135 -4.66 -13.51 -6.65
N THR A 136 -3.50 -14.07 -6.33
CA THR A 136 -3.03 -14.17 -4.94
C THR A 136 -2.09 -13.02 -4.65
N VAL A 137 -1.90 -12.68 -3.38
CA VAL A 137 -0.91 -11.67 -2.98
C VAL A 137 0.34 -12.35 -2.47
N ASP A 138 1.47 -12.05 -3.09
CA ASP A 138 2.80 -12.44 -2.62
C ASP A 138 3.63 -11.20 -2.30
N PHE A 139 4.78 -11.39 -1.66
CA PHE A 139 5.65 -10.30 -1.26
C PHE A 139 7.11 -10.72 -1.13
N TRP A 140 8.01 -9.76 -1.31
CA TRP A 140 9.45 -9.95 -1.19
C TRP A 140 10.18 -8.63 -0.92
N TRP A 141 11.48 -8.72 -0.66
CA TRP A 141 12.30 -7.56 -0.35
C TRP A 141 12.66 -6.77 -1.62
N LEU A 142 12.50 -5.45 -1.56
CA LEU A 142 13.18 -4.50 -2.42
C LEU A 142 14.45 -4.02 -1.72
N LYS A 143 15.49 -3.77 -2.51
CA LYS A 143 16.78 -3.27 -2.02
C LYS A 143 17.26 -2.12 -2.90
N PRO A 144 18.01 -1.17 -2.35
CA PRO A 144 18.75 -0.24 -3.18
C PRO A 144 19.98 -0.92 -3.80
N GLN A 145 20.59 -0.28 -4.79
CA GLN A 145 21.86 -0.73 -5.37
C GLN A 145 22.98 -0.65 -4.35
N VAL A 146 23.92 -1.60 -4.41
CA VAL A 146 25.09 -1.61 -3.52
C VAL A 146 26.05 -0.45 -3.83
N SER A 147 26.19 -0.11 -5.11
CA SER A 147 27.05 0.99 -5.57
C SER A 147 26.45 2.37 -5.33
N ASP A 148 25.12 2.48 -5.30
CA ASP A 148 24.40 3.72 -5.06
C ASP A 148 23.12 3.45 -4.25
N PRO A 149 23.16 3.63 -2.91
CA PRO A 149 22.00 3.41 -2.06
C PRO A 149 20.78 4.32 -2.35
N GLY A 150 20.97 5.37 -3.16
CA GLY A 150 19.90 6.27 -3.60
C GLY A 150 19.10 5.74 -4.80
N ILE A 151 19.47 4.59 -5.36
CA ILE A 151 18.82 4.01 -6.54
C ILE A 151 18.27 2.62 -6.21
N LEU A 152 17.07 2.30 -6.70
CA LEU A 152 16.49 0.95 -6.59
C LEU A 152 17.31 -0.07 -7.38
N GLU A 153 17.63 -1.21 -6.76
CA GLU A 153 18.14 -2.37 -7.49
C GLU A 153 16.99 -2.99 -8.30
N GLU A 154 16.90 -2.63 -9.59
CA GLU A 154 15.80 -3.04 -10.48
C GLU A 154 15.63 -4.57 -10.53
N ALA A 155 16.72 -5.34 -10.43
CA ALA A 155 16.62 -6.79 -10.38
C ALA A 155 15.77 -7.28 -9.18
N THR A 156 15.79 -6.57 -8.05
CA THR A 156 14.98 -6.93 -6.87
C THR A 156 13.50 -6.61 -7.00
N ILE A 157 13.08 -5.94 -8.07
CA ILE A 157 11.65 -5.80 -8.40
C ILE A 157 11.04 -7.18 -8.70
N HIS A 158 11.79 -8.09 -9.32
CA HIS A 158 11.38 -9.48 -9.52
C HIS A 158 11.67 -10.32 -8.27
N ARG A 159 10.94 -11.42 -8.07
CA ARG A 159 11.21 -12.33 -6.96
C ARG A 159 12.28 -13.36 -7.36
N HIS A 160 13.37 -13.35 -6.60
CA HIS A 160 14.51 -14.26 -6.71
C HIS A 160 14.59 -15.15 -5.47
N GLY A 161 14.40 -16.47 -5.65
CA GLY A 161 14.60 -17.45 -4.57
C GLY A 161 16.07 -17.72 -4.24
N LYS A 162 16.99 -17.40 -5.15
CA LYS A 162 18.44 -17.69 -5.06
C LYS A 162 19.29 -16.69 -5.85
N GLY A 163 20.60 -16.75 -5.67
CA GLY A 163 21.58 -15.92 -6.39
C GLY A 163 21.84 -14.55 -5.77
N THR A 164 22.59 -13.71 -6.49
CA THR A 164 23.05 -12.38 -6.03
C THR A 164 21.89 -11.46 -5.63
N HIS A 165 20.78 -11.52 -6.37
CA HIS A 165 19.60 -10.68 -6.12
C HIS A 165 18.54 -11.38 -5.25
N LYS A 166 18.90 -12.46 -4.52
CA LYS A 166 17.96 -13.16 -3.64
C LYS A 166 17.23 -12.18 -2.72
N ASN A 167 15.91 -12.19 -2.80
CA ASN A 167 15.05 -11.28 -2.06
C ASN A 167 13.79 -11.95 -1.50
N ASP A 168 13.72 -13.28 -1.56
CA ASP A 168 12.69 -14.04 -0.85
C ASP A 168 12.62 -13.66 0.65
N PRO A 169 11.40 -13.51 1.23
CA PRO A 169 11.23 -13.07 2.61
C PRO A 169 11.77 -14.05 3.66
N GLY A 170 11.97 -15.33 3.34
CA GLY A 170 12.47 -16.32 4.28
C GLY A 170 11.66 -16.39 5.58
N THR A 171 12.33 -16.25 6.73
CA THR A 171 11.70 -16.31 8.05
C THR A 171 10.74 -15.14 8.32
N SER A 172 10.98 -13.98 7.71
CA SER A 172 10.10 -12.80 7.85
C SER A 172 8.73 -13.00 7.21
N LYS A 173 8.56 -14.03 6.37
CA LYS A 173 7.27 -14.40 5.76
C LYS A 173 6.15 -14.49 6.80
N LYS A 174 6.42 -15.02 7.99
CA LYS A 174 5.44 -15.15 9.07
C LYS A 174 4.87 -13.82 9.56
N VAL A 175 5.62 -12.72 9.43
CA VAL A 175 5.23 -11.38 9.88
C VAL A 175 4.29 -10.73 8.87
N TYR A 176 4.61 -10.84 7.58
CA TYR A 176 3.89 -10.15 6.51
C TYR A 176 2.77 -10.98 5.87
N GLN A 177 2.83 -12.32 5.99
CA GLN A 177 1.82 -13.22 5.42
C GLN A 177 0.38 -12.90 5.87
N PRO A 178 0.10 -12.57 7.15
CA PRO A 178 -1.24 -12.17 7.55
C PRO A 178 -1.79 -10.98 6.74
N ILE A 179 -0.94 -10.00 6.41
CA ILE A 179 -1.33 -8.83 5.60
C ILE A 179 -1.64 -9.26 4.16
N ALA A 180 -0.77 -10.07 3.54
CA ALA A 180 -1.01 -10.59 2.19
C ALA A 180 -2.30 -11.42 2.11
N SER A 181 -2.59 -12.21 3.15
CA SER A 181 -3.80 -13.01 3.24
C SER A 181 -5.06 -12.15 3.28
N LEU A 182 -5.07 -11.01 4.01
CA LEU A 182 -6.21 -10.08 4.05
C LEU A 182 -6.63 -9.64 2.64
N PHE A 183 -5.67 -9.27 1.80
CA PHE A 183 -5.95 -8.84 0.42
C PHE A 183 -6.31 -10.01 -0.50
N SER A 184 -5.65 -11.17 -0.35
CA SER A 184 -5.90 -12.34 -1.21
C SER A 184 -7.32 -12.88 -1.04
N THR A 185 -7.83 -12.94 0.19
CA THR A 185 -9.14 -13.52 0.48
C THR A 185 -10.28 -12.51 0.46
N GLY A 186 -9.99 -11.22 0.33
CA GLY A 186 -10.98 -10.15 0.48
C GLY A 186 -11.54 -10.07 1.91
N GLY A 187 -10.68 -10.34 2.90
CA GLY A 187 -11.07 -10.46 4.30
C GLY A 187 -11.64 -9.18 4.91
N THR A 188 -12.09 -9.28 6.16
CA THR A 188 -12.46 -8.14 6.99
C THR A 188 -11.51 -8.03 8.18
N SER A 189 -11.36 -6.82 8.73
CA SER A 189 -10.63 -6.64 9.99
C SER A 189 -11.37 -7.36 11.12
N SER A 190 -10.65 -7.65 12.21
CA SER A 190 -11.20 -8.37 13.37
C SER A 190 -12.38 -7.67 14.03
N ASP A 191 -12.48 -6.34 13.89
CA ASP A 191 -13.60 -5.53 14.37
C ASP A 191 -14.73 -5.35 13.34
N GLY A 192 -14.59 -5.95 12.14
CA GLY A 192 -15.55 -5.84 11.05
C GLY A 192 -15.65 -4.45 10.41
N GLN A 193 -14.78 -3.50 10.74
CA GLN A 193 -14.87 -2.11 10.28
C GLN A 193 -14.16 -1.87 8.94
N LEU A 194 -13.24 -2.75 8.56
CA LEU A 194 -12.47 -2.66 7.33
C LEU A 194 -12.72 -3.88 6.45
N ARG A 195 -12.81 -3.66 5.15
CA ARG A 195 -12.81 -4.72 4.13
C ARG A 195 -11.63 -4.53 3.20
N PHE A 196 -10.89 -5.60 2.98
CA PHE A 196 -9.70 -5.61 2.12
C PHE A 196 -10.08 -6.08 0.73
N GLY A 197 -9.41 -5.57 -0.30
CA GLY A 197 -9.62 -6.08 -1.64
C GLY A 197 -8.59 -5.60 -2.63
N MET A 198 -8.76 -6.06 -3.86
CA MET A 198 -7.97 -5.66 -5.00
C MET A 198 -8.89 -5.09 -6.06
N LEU A 199 -8.59 -3.90 -6.57
CA LEU A 199 -9.33 -3.34 -7.70
C LEU A 199 -9.11 -4.27 -8.90
N PRO A 200 -10.19 -4.69 -9.59
CA PRO A 200 -10.08 -5.57 -10.73
C PRO A 200 -9.32 -4.89 -11.87
N ARG A 201 -8.74 -5.70 -12.76
CA ARG A 201 -7.95 -5.26 -13.94
C ARG A 201 -8.76 -4.48 -15.00
N LEU A 202 -9.99 -4.07 -14.70
CA LEU A 202 -10.91 -3.46 -15.66
C LEU A 202 -10.49 -2.03 -16.08
N SER A 203 -9.48 -1.43 -15.43
CA SER A 203 -8.87 -0.19 -15.93
C SER A 203 -8.06 -0.44 -17.20
N ALA A 204 -7.91 0.59 -18.06
CA ALA A 204 -7.20 0.50 -19.34
C ALA A 204 -5.81 -0.18 -19.23
N ASN A 205 -5.14 0.01 -18.09
CA ASN A 205 -3.77 -0.42 -17.84
C ASN A 205 -3.65 -1.89 -17.42
N GLY A 206 -4.76 -2.52 -16.99
CA GLY A 206 -4.81 -3.93 -16.55
C GLY A 206 -4.01 -4.25 -15.29
N ARG A 207 -3.71 -3.25 -14.48
CA ARG A 207 -2.94 -3.38 -13.23
C ARG A 207 -3.87 -3.44 -12.03
N SER A 208 -3.55 -4.33 -11.09
CA SER A 208 -4.31 -4.48 -9.84
C SER A 208 -3.78 -3.53 -8.78
N ARG A 209 -4.68 -2.94 -8.00
CA ARG A 209 -4.33 -2.11 -6.83
C ARG A 209 -4.97 -2.64 -5.56
N ALA A 210 -4.24 -2.58 -4.46
CA ALA A 210 -4.79 -2.88 -3.14
C ALA A 210 -5.68 -1.74 -2.66
N TYR A 211 -6.83 -2.08 -2.07
CA TYR A 211 -7.68 -1.10 -1.39
C TYR A 211 -8.19 -1.61 -0.05
N ILE A 212 -8.54 -0.68 0.83
CA ILE A 212 -9.22 -0.92 2.09
C ILE A 212 -10.50 -0.08 2.12
N ASP A 213 -11.66 -0.71 2.21
CA ASP A 213 -12.92 -0.02 2.46
C ASP A 213 -13.11 0.14 3.97
N CYS A 214 -13.25 1.38 4.43
CA CYS A 214 -13.70 1.67 5.78
C CYS A 214 -15.23 1.65 5.80
N LEU A 215 -15.81 0.54 6.27
CA LEU A 215 -17.26 0.31 6.28
C LEU A 215 -18.00 1.29 7.19
N VAL A 216 -17.30 1.88 8.17
CA VAL A 216 -17.86 2.90 9.06
C VAL A 216 -18.00 4.26 8.34
N SER A 217 -16.99 4.68 7.58
CA SER A 217 -16.99 6.00 6.92
C SER A 217 -17.46 5.97 5.46
N GLY A 218 -17.62 4.77 4.89
CA GLY A 218 -17.86 4.54 3.46
C GLY A 218 -16.68 4.93 2.56
N THR A 219 -15.51 5.25 3.13
CA THR A 219 -14.35 5.71 2.37
C THR A 219 -13.48 4.55 1.94
N ARG A 220 -13.08 4.52 0.66
CA ARG A 220 -12.11 3.58 0.11
C ARG A 220 -10.70 4.17 0.15
N TYR A 221 -9.76 3.47 0.75
CA TYR A 221 -8.33 3.82 0.77
C TYR A 221 -7.61 2.99 -0.27
N VAL A 222 -7.24 3.58 -1.40
CA VAL A 222 -6.45 2.89 -2.44
C VAL A 222 -4.97 3.03 -2.09
N LEU A 223 -4.36 1.96 -1.59
CA LEU A 223 -3.04 2.00 -0.97
C LEU A 223 -1.94 2.29 -1.99
N CYS A 224 -0.88 2.94 -1.50
CA CYS A 224 0.36 3.18 -2.25
C CYS A 224 1.59 2.78 -1.43
N TRP A 225 1.67 3.27 -0.19
CA TRP A 225 2.80 3.04 0.70
C TRP A 225 2.35 2.82 2.14
N VAL A 226 3.10 2.03 2.90
CA VAL A 226 2.87 1.79 4.33
C VAL A 226 4.16 2.09 5.08
N TRP A 227 4.13 3.16 5.86
CA TRP A 227 5.21 3.50 6.79
C TRP A 227 5.08 2.67 8.06
N LEU A 228 6.11 1.93 8.42
CA LEU A 228 6.26 1.23 9.69
C LEU A 228 7.06 2.11 10.64
N GLU A 229 6.43 2.63 11.68
CA GLU A 229 7.12 3.43 12.69
C GLU A 229 7.67 2.56 13.82
N ASP A 230 6.91 1.55 14.25
CA ASP A 230 7.27 0.77 15.42
C ASP A 230 6.60 -0.58 15.37
N TRP A 231 7.20 -1.54 16.07
CA TRP A 231 6.75 -2.92 16.06
C TRP A 231 7.32 -3.68 17.27
N SER A 232 6.64 -4.74 17.68
CA SER A 232 7.09 -5.54 18.82
C SER A 232 8.37 -6.32 18.47
N SER A 233 9.41 -6.19 19.29
CA SER A 233 10.61 -7.04 19.18
C SER A 233 10.26 -8.53 19.21
N PRO A 234 10.96 -9.39 18.45
CA PRO A 234 10.78 -10.85 18.49
C PRO A 234 10.96 -11.47 19.88
N VAL A 235 11.69 -10.79 20.77
CA VAL A 235 11.99 -11.23 22.14
C VAL A 235 10.93 -10.75 23.14
N SER A 236 9.97 -9.92 22.71
CA SER A 236 8.90 -9.46 23.60
C SER A 236 7.94 -10.61 23.92
N PHE A 237 7.74 -10.88 25.21
CA PHE A 237 6.69 -11.78 25.71
C PHE A 237 5.28 -11.21 25.56
N GLY A 238 5.15 -9.96 25.09
CA GLY A 238 3.89 -9.29 24.86
C GLY A 238 3.23 -9.67 23.52
N LYS A 239 2.05 -9.09 23.29
CA LYS A 239 1.35 -9.22 22.01
C LYS A 239 2.17 -8.61 20.87
N LYS A 240 2.24 -9.31 19.75
CA LYS A 240 2.95 -8.83 18.58
C LYS A 240 2.17 -7.71 17.90
N PHE A 241 2.86 -6.62 17.57
CA PHE A 241 2.23 -5.50 16.87
C PHE A 241 3.15 -4.90 15.82
N MET A 242 2.54 -4.22 14.86
CA MET A 242 3.17 -3.24 13.96
C MET A 242 2.31 -1.99 13.99
N LYS A 243 2.89 -0.79 14.00
CA LYS A 243 2.16 0.47 13.89
C LYS A 243 2.91 1.46 13.02
N GLY A 244 2.19 2.41 12.48
CA GLY A 244 2.73 3.43 11.59
C GLY A 244 1.61 4.13 10.85
N LYS A 245 1.83 4.44 9.56
CA LYS A 245 0.83 5.12 8.73
C LYS A 245 0.63 4.43 7.38
N LEU A 246 -0.63 4.41 6.94
CA LEU A 246 -1.02 4.09 5.57
C LEU A 246 -0.96 5.37 4.76
N ILE A 247 -0.34 5.32 3.58
CA ILE A 247 -0.37 6.39 2.59
C ILE A 247 -1.18 5.89 1.40
N TYR A 248 -2.23 6.64 1.05
CA TYR A 248 -3.23 6.21 0.07
C TYR A 248 -3.80 7.39 -0.71
N GLN A 249 -4.48 7.05 -1.79
CA GLN A 249 -5.40 7.93 -2.49
C GLN A 249 -6.82 7.54 -2.13
N ARG A 250 -7.73 8.51 -2.03
CA ARG A 250 -9.13 8.21 -1.74
C ARG A 250 -9.86 7.73 -2.99
N GLY A 251 -10.66 6.68 -2.85
CA GLY A 251 -11.41 6.11 -3.96
C GLY A 251 -12.65 6.91 -4.38
N ASP A 252 -13.05 7.91 -3.60
CA ASP A 252 -14.09 8.88 -3.99
C ASP A 252 -13.54 10.05 -4.82
N ASP A 253 -12.22 10.14 -5.02
CA ASP A 253 -11.60 11.10 -5.94
C ASP A 253 -11.79 10.59 -7.37
N PRO A 254 -12.53 11.31 -8.24
CA PRO A 254 -12.81 10.87 -9.61
C PRO A 254 -11.54 10.68 -10.44
N ARG A 255 -10.42 11.34 -10.07
CA ARG A 255 -9.12 11.16 -10.75
C ARG A 255 -8.53 9.78 -10.49
N VAL A 256 -8.71 9.25 -9.29
CA VAL A 256 -8.18 7.95 -8.84
C VAL A 256 -8.92 6.80 -9.53
N MET A 257 -10.21 6.99 -9.81
CA MET A 257 -11.06 6.02 -10.47
C MET A 257 -11.23 6.27 -11.98
N SER A 258 -10.55 7.27 -12.54
CA SER A 258 -10.59 7.53 -13.98
C SER A 258 -10.02 6.34 -14.76
N GLU A 259 -10.66 5.95 -15.86
CA GLU A 259 -10.25 4.80 -16.67
C GLU A 259 -8.81 4.94 -17.19
N ASP A 260 -8.40 6.17 -17.46
CA ASP A 260 -7.06 6.51 -17.97
C ASP A 260 -5.97 6.35 -16.88
N GLY A 261 -6.34 6.36 -15.59
CA GLY A 261 -5.42 6.17 -14.45
C GLY A 261 -4.27 7.18 -14.32
N MET A 262 -4.11 8.09 -15.28
CA MET A 262 -2.95 9.00 -15.39
C MET A 262 -3.02 10.21 -14.47
N HIS A 263 -4.17 10.49 -13.87
CA HIS A 263 -4.35 11.67 -13.03
C HIS A 263 -3.99 11.30 -11.58
N GLY A 264 -2.78 11.64 -11.16
CA GLY A 264 -2.35 11.52 -9.77
C GLY A 264 -3.37 12.19 -8.83
N GLY A 265 -4.06 11.38 -8.03
CA GLY A 265 -4.98 11.86 -7.02
C GLY A 265 -4.25 12.52 -5.84
N ALA A 266 -5.00 13.20 -4.97
CA ALA A 266 -4.44 13.69 -3.71
C ALA A 266 -4.03 12.51 -2.81
N TYR A 267 -2.93 12.69 -2.08
CA TYR A 267 -2.43 11.70 -1.14
C TYR A 267 -2.84 12.06 0.28
N PHE A 268 -3.16 11.03 1.04
CA PHE A 268 -3.52 11.13 2.44
C PHE A 268 -2.73 10.11 3.23
N ALA A 269 -2.52 10.41 4.50
CA ALA A 269 -2.00 9.45 5.45
C ALA A 269 -2.91 9.27 6.65
N ARG A 270 -2.88 8.07 7.22
CA ARG A 270 -3.68 7.72 8.40
C ARG A 270 -2.93 6.71 9.27
N PRO A 271 -2.95 6.87 10.60
CA PRO A 271 -2.30 5.91 11.47
C PRO A 271 -3.01 4.55 11.44
N PHE A 272 -2.23 3.50 11.64
CA PHE A 272 -2.73 2.14 11.77
C PHE A 272 -2.00 1.38 12.85
N LYS A 273 -2.62 0.28 13.29
CA LYS A 273 -2.03 -0.72 14.16
C LYS A 273 -2.43 -2.10 13.69
N PHE A 274 -1.45 -2.93 13.43
CA PHE A 274 -1.63 -4.35 13.18
C PHE A 274 -1.35 -5.11 14.47
N GLN A 275 -2.31 -5.87 14.97
CA GLN A 275 -2.20 -6.63 16.20
C GLN A 275 -3.05 -7.90 16.11
N ASP A 276 -2.53 -9.03 16.59
CA ASP A 276 -3.26 -10.31 16.64
C ASP A 276 -3.86 -10.73 15.26
N SER A 277 -3.15 -10.41 14.16
CA SER A 277 -3.57 -10.59 12.75
C SER A 277 -4.68 -9.67 12.24
N GLY A 278 -5.16 -8.74 13.06
CA GLY A 278 -6.11 -7.70 12.65
C GLY A 278 -5.40 -6.39 12.33
N LEU A 279 -5.77 -5.75 11.22
CA LEU A 279 -5.42 -4.36 10.96
C LEU A 279 -6.52 -3.45 11.52
N ILE A 280 -6.11 -2.46 12.31
CA ILE A 280 -6.97 -1.43 12.86
C ILE A 280 -6.58 -0.10 12.22
N VAL A 281 -7.57 0.59 11.67
CA VAL A 281 -7.43 1.93 11.07
C VAL A 281 -8.57 2.78 11.62
N PRO A 282 -8.30 3.72 12.54
CA PRO A 282 -9.33 4.54 13.15
C PRO A 282 -10.15 5.34 12.11
N ALA A 283 -11.48 5.35 12.24
CA ALA A 283 -12.39 5.94 11.27
C ALA A 283 -12.47 7.48 11.31
N GLY A 284 -11.84 8.15 12.29
CA GLY A 284 -11.94 9.60 12.48
C GLY A 284 -11.28 10.42 11.38
N LEU A 285 -12.02 11.36 10.78
CA LEU A 285 -11.49 12.29 9.76
C LEU A 285 -10.34 13.16 10.28
N HIS A 286 -10.35 13.48 11.58
CA HIS A 286 -9.27 14.26 12.23
C HIS A 286 -7.93 13.48 12.32
N LEU A 287 -7.93 12.20 11.98
CA LEU A 287 -6.73 11.34 11.94
C LEU A 287 -6.22 11.15 10.50
N GLU A 288 -6.95 11.67 9.51
CA GLU A 288 -6.51 11.74 8.11
C GLU A 288 -5.76 13.05 7.92
N GLU A 289 -4.51 12.96 7.47
CA GLU A 289 -3.68 14.12 7.14
C GLU A 289 -3.42 14.16 5.63
N PRO A 290 -3.55 15.31 4.96
CA PRO A 290 -3.10 15.46 3.58
C PRO A 290 -1.59 15.39 3.53
N VAL A 291 -1.05 14.75 2.48
CA VAL A 291 0.40 14.71 2.23
C VAL A 291 0.71 15.17 0.80
N ASP A 292 1.91 15.71 0.63
CA ASP A 292 2.38 16.37 -0.58
C ASP A 292 2.73 15.38 -1.71
N SER A 293 3.15 14.17 -1.37
CA SER A 293 3.53 13.14 -2.33
C SER A 293 3.26 11.72 -1.81
N VAL A 294 3.45 10.73 -2.68
CA VAL A 294 3.35 9.31 -2.31
C VAL A 294 4.46 8.87 -1.34
N LEU A 295 5.60 9.56 -1.37
CA LEU A 295 6.72 9.42 -0.43
C LEU A 295 6.85 10.72 0.38
N PRO A 296 5.97 10.95 1.38
CA PRO A 296 5.93 12.18 2.14
C PRO A 296 7.22 12.46 2.89
N SER A 297 7.36 13.71 3.32
CA SER A 297 8.47 14.15 4.20
C SER A 297 8.55 13.36 5.52
N ASP A 298 9.69 13.52 6.21
CA ASP A 298 9.96 12.86 7.49
C ASP A 298 8.96 13.19 8.61
N ARG A 299 8.13 14.24 8.42
CA ARG A 299 7.02 14.59 9.32
C ARG A 299 6.00 13.47 9.48
N ILE A 300 5.89 12.56 8.51
CA ILE A 300 4.96 11.42 8.55
C ILE A 300 5.18 10.53 9.78
N LYS A 301 6.39 10.55 10.35
CA LYS A 301 6.74 9.78 11.56
C LYS A 301 5.99 10.25 12.81
N LEU A 302 5.54 11.50 12.84
CA LEU A 302 4.79 12.05 13.97
C LEU A 302 3.35 11.51 13.98
N GLY A 303 2.72 11.36 15.15
CA GLY A 303 1.30 10.97 15.20
C GLY A 303 1.00 9.51 14.78
N CYS A 304 1.99 8.62 14.79
CA CYS A 304 1.79 7.18 14.54
C CYS A 304 1.19 6.42 15.75
N ASN A 305 0.92 7.10 16.87
CA ASN A 305 0.38 6.49 18.08
C ASN A 305 -1.15 6.50 18.03
N ILE A 306 -1.74 5.31 18.06
CA ILE A 306 -3.18 5.05 18.22
C ILE A 306 -3.44 4.04 19.33
#